data_AF-X6N290-F1
#
_entry.id   AF-X6N290-F1
#
_cell.length_a   1.000
_cell.length_b   1.000
_cell.length_c   1.000
_cell.angle_alpha   90.00
_cell.angle_beta   90.00
_cell.angle_gamma   90.00
#
_symmetry.space_group_name_H-M   'P 1'
#
loop_
_entity.id
_entity.type
_entity.pdbx_description
1 polymer ?
#
loop_
_entity_poly.entity_id
_entity_poly.type
_entity_poly.pdbx_seq_one_letter_code
_entity_poly.pdbx_strand_id
1 'polypeptide(L)'
;LTFQEWFSAYYLVHCLYQPIKSNDHKQVLINEQLNPKYSMIIPFMAGILYDFIENKKDPDGSGLLSFWKLLHFSSFCQLSPVHQMILNMRCLDVCKADAESKFLSSQLRNCHKNLINSFKSFLIAWINFDENIGDKGCKIMCDSFDRVIKPHLSNLQDILARPDIWLCFINKKKLDKLNQTVIRRHRMIFMDILEAIASKMSEMQMDDALEFLLDKLHDENEYIHGKCVQLIEKISWKMNEKQLGDTF
;
A
#
# COMPACT_ATOMS: atom_id res chain seq x y z
N LEU A 1 14.45 -15.46 -9.42
CA LEU A 1 14.91 -14.50 -10.44
C LEU A 1 15.71 -15.26 -11.48
N THR A 2 15.32 -15.14 -12.75
CA THR A 2 16.13 -15.62 -13.87
C THR A 2 17.28 -14.63 -14.14
N PHE A 3 18.37 -15.11 -14.71
CA PHE A 3 19.52 -14.28 -15.10
C PHE A 3 19.11 -13.09 -15.99
N GLN A 4 18.11 -13.31 -16.86
CA GLN A 4 17.59 -12.31 -17.76
C GLN A 4 16.83 -11.19 -17.03
N GLU A 5 16.10 -11.52 -15.96
CA GLU A 5 15.41 -10.54 -15.09
C GLU A 5 16.42 -9.71 -14.28
N TRP A 6 17.46 -10.37 -13.75
CA TRP A 6 18.55 -9.67 -13.09
C TRP A 6 19.30 -8.77 -14.07
N PHE A 7 19.56 -9.23 -15.29
CA PHE A 7 20.26 -8.47 -16.33
C PHE A 7 19.43 -7.27 -16.81
N SER A 8 18.13 -7.42 -17.02
CA SER A 8 17.25 -6.28 -17.35
C SER A 8 17.17 -5.29 -16.20
N ALA A 9 17.13 -5.76 -14.95
CA ALA A 9 17.11 -4.87 -13.79
C ALA A 9 18.44 -4.14 -13.58
N TYR A 10 19.53 -4.88 -13.69
CA TYR A 10 20.90 -4.37 -13.70
C TYR A 10 21.08 -3.34 -14.81
N TYR A 11 20.66 -3.65 -16.04
CA TYR A 11 20.75 -2.75 -17.19
C TYR A 11 19.92 -1.48 -16.99
N LEU A 12 18.72 -1.57 -16.41
CA LEU A 12 17.89 -0.42 -16.07
C LEU A 12 18.55 0.49 -15.04
N VAL A 13 19.10 -0.09 -13.97
CA VAL A 13 19.87 0.64 -12.96
C VAL A 13 21.11 1.26 -13.60
N HIS A 14 21.83 0.53 -14.45
CA HIS A 14 23.03 1.02 -15.13
C HIS A 14 22.73 2.12 -16.16
N CYS A 15 21.54 2.10 -16.79
CA CYS A 15 21.03 3.17 -17.65
C CYS A 15 20.63 4.42 -16.85
N LEU A 16 20.19 4.28 -15.58
CA LEU A 16 19.90 5.42 -14.70
C LEU A 16 21.15 6.20 -14.29
N TYR A 17 22.32 5.54 -14.25
CA TYR A 17 23.61 6.17 -13.91
C TYR A 17 24.39 6.70 -15.13
N GLN A 18 23.90 6.51 -16.36
CA GLN A 18 24.49 7.12 -17.56
C GLN A 18 23.70 8.36 -18.00
N PRO A 19 24.37 9.40 -18.57
CA PRO A 19 23.68 10.59 -19.05
C PRO A 19 22.65 10.23 -20.12
N ILE A 20 21.39 10.62 -19.88
CA ILE A 20 20.23 10.41 -20.76
C ILE A 20 20.49 11.08 -22.12
N LYS A 21 21.07 10.34 -23.07
CA LYS A 21 21.33 10.84 -24.43
C LYS A 21 20.55 10.11 -25.53
N SER A 22 19.86 9.00 -25.23
CA SER A 22 19.09 8.24 -26.23
C SER A 22 17.62 8.09 -25.83
N ASN A 23 16.72 8.31 -26.81
CA ASN A 23 15.28 8.10 -26.69
C ASN A 23 14.88 6.61 -26.67
N ASP A 24 15.79 5.71 -27.03
CA ASP A 24 15.50 4.27 -27.19
C ASP A 24 15.29 3.60 -25.83
N HIS A 25 15.97 4.08 -24.78
CA HIS A 25 15.84 3.58 -23.41
C HIS A 25 14.45 3.83 -22.80
N LYS A 26 13.74 4.88 -23.23
CA LYS A 26 12.38 5.16 -22.77
C LYS A 26 11.36 4.20 -23.37
N GLN A 27 11.55 3.79 -24.63
CA GLN A 27 10.59 2.93 -25.36
C GLN A 27 10.54 1.49 -24.83
N VAL A 28 11.67 0.91 -24.42
CA VAL A 28 11.71 -0.46 -23.88
C VAL A 28 10.94 -0.55 -22.55
N LEU A 29 11.06 0.47 -21.70
CA LEU A 29 10.33 0.54 -20.44
C LEU A 29 8.82 0.63 -20.66
N ILE A 30 8.38 1.40 -21.66
CA ILE A 30 6.96 1.63 -21.98
C ILE A 30 6.28 0.35 -22.48
N ASN A 31 6.97 -0.46 -23.28
CA ASN A 31 6.35 -1.61 -23.95
C ASN A 31 6.19 -2.86 -23.07
N GLU A 32 6.95 -2.99 -21.97
CA GLU A 32 6.97 -4.22 -21.15
C GLU A 32 6.19 -4.11 -19.82
N GLN A 33 5.69 -2.92 -19.46
CA GLN A 33 5.09 -2.61 -18.15
C GLN A 33 3.71 -3.23 -17.85
N LEU A 34 3.01 -3.75 -18.86
CA LEU A 34 1.71 -4.42 -18.67
C LEU A 34 1.82 -5.94 -18.45
N ASN A 35 3.03 -6.49 -18.46
CA ASN A 35 3.23 -7.91 -18.17
C ASN A 35 3.28 -8.12 -16.64
N PRO A 36 2.51 -9.08 -16.08
CA PRO A 36 2.54 -9.45 -14.66
C PRO A 36 3.95 -9.60 -14.07
N LYS A 37 4.94 -9.95 -14.89
CA LYS A 37 6.35 -10.05 -14.51
C LYS A 37 6.97 -8.71 -14.07
N TYR A 38 6.66 -7.59 -14.73
CA TYR A 38 7.25 -6.28 -14.42
C TYR A 38 6.60 -5.61 -13.20
N SER A 39 5.34 -5.97 -12.92
CA SER A 39 4.66 -5.59 -11.68
C SER A 39 5.42 -6.05 -10.42
N MET A 40 6.28 -7.06 -10.51
CA MET A 40 7.16 -7.48 -9.41
C MET A 40 8.54 -6.83 -9.47
N ILE A 41 9.09 -6.61 -10.66
CA ILE A 41 10.44 -6.06 -10.86
C ILE A 41 10.54 -4.61 -10.39
N ILE A 42 9.54 -3.78 -10.68
CA ILE A 42 9.59 -2.34 -10.37
C ILE A 42 9.70 -2.10 -8.85
N PRO A 43 8.83 -2.68 -7.99
CA PRO A 43 9.04 -2.61 -6.55
C PRO A 43 10.39 -3.20 -6.13
N PHE A 44 10.79 -4.37 -6.67
CA PHE A 44 12.08 -4.97 -6.32
C PHE A 44 13.28 -4.02 -6.54
N MET A 45 13.28 -3.25 -7.64
CA MET A 45 14.29 -2.21 -7.90
C MET A 45 14.28 -1.10 -6.85
N ALA A 46 13.10 -0.59 -6.47
CA ALA A 46 12.98 0.43 -5.44
C ALA A 46 13.60 -0.06 -4.12
N GLY A 47 13.35 -1.33 -3.75
CA GLY A 47 13.94 -1.97 -2.58
C GLY A 47 15.47 -2.05 -2.65
N ILE A 48 16.05 -2.44 -3.79
CA ILE A 48 17.52 -2.46 -3.97
C ILE A 48 18.11 -1.06 -3.83
N LEU A 49 17.50 -0.05 -4.46
CA LEU A 49 17.98 1.32 -4.41
C LEU A 49 17.89 1.88 -2.99
N TYR A 50 16.83 1.55 -2.26
CA TYR A 50 16.68 1.89 -0.85
C TYR A 50 17.75 1.21 0.03
N ASP A 51 18.03 -0.08 -0.20
CA ASP A 51 19.09 -0.82 0.48
C ASP A 51 20.48 -0.21 0.24
N PHE A 52 20.75 0.33 -0.95
CA PHE A 52 21.99 1.06 -1.22
C PHE A 52 22.15 2.32 -0.37
N ILE A 53 21.04 3.00 -0.06
CA ILE A 53 21.06 4.16 0.85
C ILE A 53 21.32 3.67 2.28
N GLU A 54 20.59 2.65 2.77
CA GLU A 54 20.78 2.08 4.11
C GLU A 54 22.23 1.61 4.33
N ASN A 55 22.81 0.97 3.32
CA ASN A 55 24.18 0.46 3.34
C ASN A 55 25.25 1.50 2.95
N LYS A 56 24.88 2.78 2.84
CA LYS A 56 25.78 3.90 2.51
C LYS A 56 26.55 3.75 1.18
N LYS A 57 26.03 2.94 0.25
CA LYS A 57 26.55 2.80 -1.11
C LYS A 57 26.06 3.93 -2.03
N ASP A 58 24.88 4.47 -1.74
CA ASP A 58 24.28 5.66 -2.39
C ASP A 58 23.78 6.62 -1.30
N PRO A 59 24.68 7.28 -0.54
CA PRO A 59 24.31 8.01 0.67
C PRO A 59 23.46 9.26 0.41
N ASP A 60 23.44 9.79 -0.81
CA ASP A 60 22.56 10.91 -1.20
C ASP A 60 21.19 10.43 -1.75
N GLY A 61 21.06 9.13 -2.04
CA GLY A 61 19.87 8.51 -2.61
C GLY A 61 19.56 8.98 -4.03
N SER A 62 20.58 9.41 -4.79
CA SER A 62 20.45 9.90 -6.15
C SER A 62 19.82 8.88 -7.10
N GLY A 63 20.11 7.60 -6.91
CA GLY A 63 19.54 6.50 -7.69
C GLY A 63 18.04 6.33 -7.45
N LEU A 64 17.64 6.24 -6.17
CA LEU A 64 16.23 6.12 -5.78
C LEU A 64 15.43 7.37 -6.20
N LEU A 65 16.01 8.55 -6.05
CA LEU A 65 15.34 9.79 -6.44
C LEU A 65 15.11 9.86 -7.97
N SER A 66 16.10 9.44 -8.75
CA SER A 66 15.99 9.37 -10.21
C SER A 66 14.96 8.34 -10.64
N PHE A 67 14.91 7.19 -9.95
CA PHE A 67 13.87 6.18 -10.13
C PHE A 67 12.47 6.75 -9.89
N TRP A 68 12.24 7.48 -8.79
CA TRP A 68 10.95 8.13 -8.53
C TRP A 68 10.56 9.13 -9.62
N LYS A 69 11.51 9.96 -10.08
CA LYS A 69 11.27 10.88 -11.20
C LYS A 69 10.83 10.10 -12.44
N LEU A 70 11.50 9.01 -12.79
CA LEU A 70 11.14 8.17 -13.93
C LEU A 70 9.73 7.59 -13.79
N LEU A 71 9.37 7.15 -12.57
CA LEU A 71 8.04 6.62 -12.25
C LEU A 71 6.93 7.69 -12.43
N HIS A 72 7.26 8.96 -12.19
CA HIS A 72 6.36 10.10 -12.37
C HIS A 72 6.31 10.68 -13.79
N PHE A 73 7.43 10.69 -14.53
CA PHE A 73 7.53 11.24 -15.89
C PHE A 73 6.91 10.28 -16.92
N SER A 74 5.56 10.31 -17.00
CA SER A 74 4.71 10.15 -18.21
C SER A 74 4.93 8.96 -19.16
N SER A 75 5.80 8.00 -18.83
CA SER A 75 6.02 6.77 -19.60
C SER A 75 5.01 5.70 -19.22
N PHE A 76 4.35 5.84 -18.06
CA PHE A 76 3.34 4.92 -17.52
C PHE A 76 1.91 5.24 -17.98
N CYS A 77 1.72 6.10 -18.99
CA CYS A 77 0.43 6.62 -19.46
C CYS A 77 -0.61 5.57 -19.94
N GLN A 78 -0.29 4.27 -19.85
CA GLN A 78 -1.24 3.18 -20.15
C GLN A 78 -1.90 2.57 -18.90
N LEU A 79 -1.38 2.81 -17.69
CA LEU A 79 -2.00 2.32 -16.47
C LEU A 79 -3.18 3.21 -16.07
N SER A 80 -4.26 2.61 -15.59
CA SER A 80 -5.32 3.39 -14.96
C SER A 80 -4.78 4.08 -13.69
N PRO A 81 -5.33 5.23 -13.27
CA PRO A 81 -4.86 5.95 -12.09
C PRO A 81 -4.76 5.09 -10.82
N VAL A 82 -5.68 4.13 -10.66
CA VAL A 82 -5.67 3.18 -9.54
C VAL A 82 -4.47 2.23 -9.60
N HIS A 83 -4.18 1.65 -10.77
CA HIS A 83 -3.02 0.75 -10.93
C HIS A 83 -1.70 1.49 -10.72
N GLN A 84 -1.61 2.73 -11.20
CA GLN A 84 -0.44 3.57 -10.96
C GLN A 84 -0.27 3.87 -9.46
N MET A 85 -1.36 4.18 -8.75
CA MET A 85 -1.33 4.39 -7.30
C MET A 85 -0.81 3.13 -6.58
N ILE A 86 -1.35 1.95 -6.90
CA ILE A 86 -0.91 0.70 -6.25
C ILE A 86 0.54 0.38 -6.58
N LEU A 87 1.01 0.59 -7.82
CA LEU A 87 2.41 0.40 -8.18
C LEU A 87 3.33 1.30 -7.33
N ASN A 88 2.98 2.59 -7.22
CA ASN A 88 3.74 3.53 -6.40
C ASN A 88 3.76 3.11 -4.94
N MET A 89 2.63 2.64 -4.40
CA MET A 89 2.57 2.15 -3.02
C MET A 89 3.43 0.90 -2.85
N ARG A 90 3.44 -0.05 -3.77
CA ARG A 90 4.32 -1.22 -3.66
C ARG A 90 5.80 -0.84 -3.68
N CYS A 91 6.20 0.13 -4.51
CA CYS A 91 7.56 0.67 -4.50
C CYS A 91 7.89 1.36 -3.17
N LEU A 92 6.92 2.04 -2.57
CA LEU A 92 7.12 2.72 -1.30
C LEU A 92 7.12 1.74 -0.11
N ASP A 93 6.36 0.65 -0.19
CA ASP A 93 6.26 -0.39 0.84
C ASP A 93 7.60 -1.12 0.99
N VAL A 94 8.25 -1.49 -0.11
CA VAL A 94 9.60 -2.08 -0.06
C VAL A 94 10.67 -1.10 0.43
N CYS A 95 10.40 0.20 0.37
CA CYS A 95 11.18 1.25 1.02
C CYS A 95 10.74 1.48 2.48
N LYS A 96 10.07 0.48 3.09
CA LYS A 96 9.54 0.47 4.46
C LYS A 96 8.56 1.61 4.76
N ALA A 97 7.95 2.17 3.72
CA ALA A 97 7.15 3.38 3.77
C ALA A 97 7.84 4.54 4.52
N ASP A 98 9.17 4.59 4.46
CA ASP A 98 9.97 5.45 5.32
C ASP A 98 9.93 6.89 4.82
N ALA A 99 9.35 7.78 5.60
CA ALA A 99 9.24 9.20 5.25
C ALA A 99 10.07 10.11 6.18
N GLU A 100 10.68 9.56 7.23
CA GLU A 100 11.25 10.33 8.33
C GLU A 100 12.71 9.96 8.64
N SER A 101 13.24 8.89 8.05
CA SER A 101 14.62 8.50 8.29
C SER A 101 15.62 9.60 7.97
N LYS A 102 16.59 9.72 8.88
CA LYS A 102 17.65 10.74 8.81
C LYS A 102 18.64 10.48 7.68
N PHE A 103 18.78 9.22 7.24
CA PHE A 103 19.66 8.85 6.14
C PHE A 103 19.06 9.13 4.76
N LEU A 104 17.74 9.33 4.67
CA LEU A 104 17.13 9.78 3.41
C LEU A 104 17.47 11.26 3.17
N SER A 105 17.69 11.62 1.92
CA SER A 105 17.77 13.04 1.55
C SER A 105 16.43 13.75 1.80
N SER A 106 16.46 15.07 1.96
CA SER A 106 15.24 15.87 2.12
C SER A 106 14.28 15.72 0.92
N GLN A 107 14.84 15.59 -0.28
CA GLN A 107 14.08 15.38 -1.51
C GLN A 107 13.35 14.02 -1.52
N LEU A 108 14.02 12.96 -1.10
CA LEU A 108 13.40 11.63 -0.98
C LEU A 108 12.32 11.60 0.09
N ARG A 109 12.57 12.17 1.28
CA ARG A 109 11.54 12.30 2.32
C ARG A 109 10.31 13.04 1.79
N ASN A 110 10.51 14.15 1.08
CA ASN A 110 9.39 14.90 0.48
C ASN A 110 8.64 14.07 -0.58
N CYS A 111 9.35 13.31 -1.41
CA CYS A 111 8.74 12.42 -2.39
C CYS A 111 7.87 11.36 -1.70
N HIS A 112 8.40 10.66 -0.70
CA HIS A 112 7.67 9.64 0.05
C HIS A 112 6.45 10.25 0.77
N LYS A 113 6.60 11.40 1.43
CA LYS A 113 5.49 12.13 2.07
C LYS A 113 4.37 12.48 1.09
N ASN A 114 4.72 12.96 -0.10
CA ASN A 114 3.74 13.31 -1.13
C ASN A 114 2.98 12.07 -1.63
N LEU A 115 3.67 10.94 -1.80
CA LEU A 115 3.05 9.67 -2.18
C LEU A 115 2.08 9.18 -1.09
N ILE A 116 2.49 9.21 0.17
CA ILE A 116 1.66 8.84 1.33
C ILE A 116 0.41 9.73 1.41
N ASN A 117 0.57 11.05 1.29
CA ASN A 117 -0.55 11.98 1.31
C ASN A 117 -1.51 11.77 0.13
N SER A 118 -0.99 11.46 -1.04
CA SER A 118 -1.81 11.13 -2.22
C SER A 118 -2.61 9.85 -2.00
N PHE A 119 -1.97 8.80 -1.45
CA PHE A 119 -2.63 7.55 -1.13
C PHE A 119 -3.67 7.71 -0.01
N LYS A 120 -3.36 8.50 1.02
CA LYS A 120 -4.30 8.86 2.07
C LYS A 120 -5.56 9.53 1.52
N SER A 121 -5.36 10.51 0.63
CA SER A 121 -6.46 11.23 -0.02
C SER A 121 -7.30 10.28 -0.88
N PHE A 122 -6.63 9.39 -1.61
CA PHE A 122 -7.26 8.34 -2.38
C PHE A 122 -8.11 7.40 -1.50
N LEU A 123 -7.55 6.89 -0.39
CA LEU A 123 -8.26 6.02 0.55
C LEU A 123 -9.48 6.70 1.17
N ILE A 124 -9.36 7.96 1.58
CA ILE A 124 -10.49 8.71 2.14
C ILE A 124 -11.60 8.89 1.10
N ALA A 125 -11.25 9.23 -0.13
CA ALA A 125 -12.22 9.36 -1.22
C ALA A 125 -12.92 8.03 -1.52
N TRP A 126 -12.16 6.92 -1.47
CA TRP A 126 -12.70 5.58 -1.65
C TRP A 126 -13.63 5.15 -0.49
N ILE A 127 -13.25 5.36 0.77
CA ILE A 127 -14.06 5.02 1.95
C ILE A 127 -15.37 5.82 1.98
N ASN A 128 -15.31 7.11 1.65
CA ASN A 128 -16.46 8.01 1.71
C ASN A 128 -17.38 7.89 0.48
N PHE A 129 -17.13 6.92 -0.40
CA PHE A 129 -17.88 6.79 -1.63
C PHE A 129 -19.30 6.28 -1.36
N ASP A 130 -20.31 7.08 -1.72
CA ASP A 130 -21.72 6.73 -1.54
C ASP A 130 -22.29 6.10 -2.82
N GLU A 131 -22.61 4.81 -2.75
CA GLU A 131 -23.30 4.07 -3.83
C GLU A 131 -24.71 4.59 -4.15
N ASN A 132 -25.32 5.42 -3.31
CA ASN A 132 -26.69 5.90 -3.51
C ASN A 132 -26.80 7.01 -4.56
N ILE A 133 -25.68 7.54 -5.04
CA ILE A 133 -25.68 8.36 -6.26
C ILE A 133 -25.88 7.34 -7.39
N GLY A 134 -27.11 7.27 -7.95
CA GLY A 134 -27.57 6.27 -8.93
C GLY A 134 -26.83 6.21 -10.27
N ASP A 135 -25.56 6.58 -10.30
CA ASP A 135 -24.66 6.50 -11.42
C ASP A 135 -24.03 5.09 -11.48
N LYS A 136 -24.38 4.32 -12.51
CA LYS A 136 -23.79 3.00 -12.78
C LYS A 136 -22.27 3.06 -12.95
N GLY A 137 -21.71 4.20 -13.38
CA GLY A 137 -20.27 4.39 -13.49
C GLY A 137 -19.56 4.36 -12.13
N CYS A 138 -20.25 4.84 -11.10
CA CYS A 138 -19.72 4.95 -9.75
C CYS A 138 -19.54 3.59 -9.06
N LYS A 139 -20.49 2.66 -9.22
CA LYS A 139 -20.38 1.29 -8.69
C LYS A 139 -19.19 0.53 -9.31
N ILE A 140 -18.94 0.73 -10.61
CA ILE A 140 -17.82 0.10 -11.32
C ILE A 140 -16.47 0.57 -10.77
N MET A 141 -16.35 1.84 -10.38
CA MET A 141 -15.10 2.39 -9.84
C MET A 141 -14.77 1.82 -8.44
N CYS A 142 -15.75 1.66 -7.55
CA CYS A 142 -15.53 1.07 -6.24
C CYS A 142 -15.25 -0.44 -6.31
N ASP A 143 -16.04 -1.19 -7.09
CA ASP A 143 -15.79 -2.62 -7.31
C ASP A 143 -14.41 -2.85 -7.98
N SER A 144 -13.97 -1.89 -8.80
CA SER A 144 -12.63 -1.90 -9.40
C SER A 144 -11.55 -1.72 -8.33
N PHE A 145 -11.71 -0.82 -7.36
CA PHE A 145 -10.70 -0.63 -6.33
C PHE A 145 -10.54 -1.87 -5.45
N ASP A 146 -11.62 -2.46 -4.95
CA ASP A 146 -11.55 -3.66 -4.10
C ASP A 146 -10.84 -4.80 -4.82
N ARG A 147 -11.17 -5.01 -6.11
CA ARG A 147 -10.52 -6.01 -6.97
C ARG A 147 -9.06 -5.70 -7.23
N VAL A 148 -8.69 -4.42 -7.28
CA VAL A 148 -7.33 -4.00 -7.58
C VAL A 148 -6.46 -4.01 -6.32
N ILE A 149 -6.92 -3.52 -5.16
CA ILE A 149 -6.10 -3.44 -3.94
C ILE A 149 -5.98 -4.78 -3.21
N LYS A 150 -7.06 -5.58 -3.16
CA LYS A 150 -7.11 -6.81 -2.35
C LYS A 150 -5.97 -7.79 -2.67
N PRO A 151 -5.61 -8.06 -3.95
CA PRO A 151 -4.46 -8.91 -4.30
C PRO A 151 -3.10 -8.37 -3.83
N HIS A 152 -3.02 -7.08 -3.48
CA HIS A 152 -1.78 -6.40 -3.13
C HIS A 152 -1.62 -6.11 -1.64
N LEU A 153 -2.62 -6.35 -0.79
CA LEU A 153 -2.57 -6.03 0.65
C LEU A 153 -1.35 -6.63 1.37
N SER A 154 -0.97 -7.87 1.04
CA SER A 154 0.22 -8.51 1.62
C SER A 154 1.55 -7.85 1.23
N ASN A 155 1.57 -7.04 0.17
CA ASN A 155 2.72 -6.27 -0.32
C ASN A 155 2.62 -4.78 0.04
N LEU A 156 1.68 -4.42 0.91
CA LEU A 156 1.44 -3.05 1.37
C LEU A 156 1.49 -2.99 2.91
N GLN A 157 2.19 -3.93 3.54
CA GLN A 157 2.14 -4.11 4.99
C GLN A 157 2.75 -2.92 5.74
N ASP A 158 3.90 -2.42 5.29
CA ASP A 158 4.58 -1.30 5.93
C ASP A 158 3.79 0.00 5.74
N ILE A 159 3.17 0.20 4.56
CA ILE A 159 2.31 1.36 4.29
C ILE A 159 1.01 1.32 5.10
N LEU A 160 0.30 0.18 5.08
CA LEU A 160 -0.99 0.04 5.76
C LEU A 160 -0.83 0.07 7.28
N ALA A 161 0.32 -0.36 7.81
CA ALA A 161 0.65 -0.27 9.21
C ALA A 161 1.05 1.15 9.66
N ARG A 162 1.23 2.12 8.76
CA ARG A 162 1.55 3.49 9.17
C ARG A 162 0.39 4.10 9.98
N PRO A 163 0.67 4.77 11.12
CA PRO A 163 -0.39 5.37 11.95
C PRO A 163 -1.30 6.35 11.18
N ASP A 164 -0.75 7.17 10.29
CA ASP A 164 -1.51 8.16 9.53
C ASP A 164 -2.42 7.57 8.44
N ILE A 165 -2.09 6.39 7.93
CA ILE A 165 -2.90 5.58 7.00
C ILE A 165 -3.92 4.74 7.77
N TRP A 166 -3.51 4.11 8.88
CA TRP A 166 -4.40 3.36 9.77
C TRP A 166 -5.60 4.19 10.23
N LEU A 167 -5.36 5.45 10.59
CA LEU A 167 -6.40 6.40 10.99
C LEU A 167 -7.46 6.66 9.90
N CYS A 168 -7.18 6.34 8.64
CA CYS A 168 -8.20 6.43 7.59
C CYS A 168 -9.28 5.35 7.74
N PHE A 169 -8.93 4.16 8.23
CA PHE A 169 -9.83 3.01 8.33
C PHE A 169 -10.59 2.98 9.66
N ILE A 170 -9.95 3.34 10.78
CA ILE A 170 -10.55 3.19 12.11
C ILE A 170 -11.53 4.31 12.48
N ASN A 171 -11.61 5.40 11.69
CA ASN A 171 -12.38 6.57 12.08
C ASN A 171 -13.91 6.31 12.06
N LYS A 172 -14.44 5.77 13.16
CA LYS A 172 -15.84 5.39 13.36
C LYS A 172 -16.83 6.52 13.05
N LYS A 173 -16.49 7.77 13.42
CA LYS A 173 -17.32 8.95 13.11
C LYS A 173 -17.54 9.18 11.61
N LYS A 174 -16.64 8.69 10.76
CA LYS A 174 -16.84 8.69 9.30
C LYS A 174 -17.82 7.59 8.89
N LEU A 175 -17.73 6.42 9.50
CA LEU A 175 -18.57 5.25 9.22
C LEU A 175 -20.04 5.49 9.60
N ASP A 176 -20.29 6.16 10.72
CA ASP A 176 -21.66 6.44 11.21
C ASP A 176 -22.48 7.33 10.25
N LYS A 177 -21.81 8.02 9.31
CA LYS A 177 -22.45 8.88 8.31
C LYS A 177 -22.72 8.16 6.98
N LEU A 178 -22.28 6.91 6.83
CA LEU A 178 -22.38 6.15 5.58
C LEU A 178 -23.66 5.30 5.56
N ASN A 179 -24.09 4.92 4.36
CA ASN A 179 -25.20 3.99 4.19
C ASN A 179 -24.78 2.55 4.57
N GLN A 180 -25.76 1.67 4.83
CA GLN A 180 -25.50 0.30 5.28
C GLN A 180 -24.68 -0.55 4.29
N THR A 181 -24.84 -0.34 2.99
CA THR A 181 -24.08 -1.06 1.95
C THR A 181 -22.60 -0.69 1.99
N VAL A 182 -22.30 0.60 2.09
CA VAL A 182 -20.93 1.12 2.20
C VAL A 182 -20.30 0.68 3.51
N ILE A 183 -21.05 0.70 4.62
CA ILE A 183 -20.60 0.17 5.92
C ILE A 183 -20.21 -1.30 5.78
N ARG A 184 -21.05 -2.12 5.14
CA ARG A 184 -20.78 -3.55 4.94
C ARG A 184 -19.50 -3.78 4.14
N ARG A 185 -19.31 -3.04 3.03
CA ARG A 185 -18.07 -3.14 2.21
C ARG A 185 -16.84 -2.71 2.98
N HIS A 186 -16.93 -1.59 3.70
CA HIS A 186 -15.85 -1.10 4.54
C HIS A 186 -15.46 -2.15 5.58
N ARG A 187 -16.42 -2.80 6.26
CA ARG A 187 -16.15 -3.89 7.21
C ARG A 187 -15.39 -5.03 6.55
N MET A 188 -15.79 -5.46 5.35
CA MET A 188 -15.12 -6.55 4.63
C MET A 188 -13.67 -6.21 4.27
N ILE A 189 -13.41 -5.04 3.67
CA ILE A 189 -12.03 -4.68 3.32
C ILE A 189 -11.18 -4.46 4.57
N PHE A 190 -11.78 -3.87 5.61
CA PHE A 190 -11.04 -3.57 6.83
C PHE A 190 -10.58 -4.87 7.47
N MET A 191 -11.40 -5.92 7.47
CA MET A 191 -10.98 -7.27 7.87
C MET A 191 -9.80 -7.79 7.05
N ASP A 192 -9.83 -7.65 5.72
CA ASP A 192 -8.71 -8.08 4.86
C ASP A 192 -7.42 -7.30 5.18
N ILE A 193 -7.54 -5.99 5.46
CA ILE A 193 -6.42 -5.13 5.85
C ILE A 193 -5.87 -5.55 7.20
N LEU A 194 -6.73 -5.71 8.20
CA LEU A 194 -6.36 -6.16 9.54
C LEU A 194 -5.59 -7.48 9.49
N GLU A 195 -6.08 -8.43 8.68
CA GLU A 195 -5.42 -9.72 8.49
C GLU A 195 -4.03 -9.59 7.85
N ALA A 196 -3.89 -8.70 6.86
CA ALA A 196 -2.65 -8.45 6.15
C ALA A 196 -1.59 -7.78 7.05
N ILE A 197 -2.00 -6.82 7.90
CA ILE A 197 -1.08 -6.09 8.77
C ILE A 197 -0.98 -6.63 10.19
N ALA A 198 -1.68 -7.72 10.52
CA ALA A 198 -1.68 -8.33 11.86
C ALA A 198 -0.27 -8.52 12.45
N SER A 199 0.72 -8.82 11.60
CA SER A 199 2.11 -9.01 12.05
C SER A 199 2.88 -7.70 12.31
N LYS A 200 2.36 -6.56 11.87
CA LYS A 200 3.02 -5.24 11.89
C LYS A 200 2.32 -4.20 12.78
N MET A 201 1.15 -4.51 13.33
CA MET A 201 0.42 -3.60 14.21
C MET A 201 1.26 -3.22 15.43
N SER A 202 1.26 -1.93 15.75
CA SER A 202 1.70 -1.44 17.06
C SER A 202 0.67 -1.76 18.15
N GLU A 203 1.05 -1.64 19.42
CA GLU A 203 0.13 -1.88 20.55
C GLU A 203 -1.15 -1.04 20.45
N MET A 204 -1.03 0.25 20.09
CA MET A 204 -2.18 1.14 19.93
C MET A 204 -3.10 0.70 18.78
N GLN A 205 -2.53 0.25 17.66
CA GLN A 205 -3.32 -0.29 16.54
C GLN A 205 -3.99 -1.61 16.92
N MET A 206 -3.38 -2.39 17.81
CA MET A 206 -3.96 -3.62 18.32
C MET A 206 -5.16 -3.35 19.21
N ASP A 207 -5.11 -2.34 20.08
CA ASP A 207 -6.27 -1.90 20.87
C ASP A 207 -7.45 -1.50 19.97
N ASP A 208 -7.18 -0.65 18.97
CA ASP A 208 -8.15 -0.23 17.96
C ASP A 208 -8.75 -1.43 17.20
N ALA A 209 -7.89 -2.37 16.80
CA ALA A 209 -8.28 -3.59 16.09
C ALA A 209 -9.15 -4.49 16.97
N LEU A 210 -8.79 -4.68 18.24
CA LEU A 210 -9.54 -5.49 19.19
C LEU A 210 -10.91 -4.91 19.47
N GLU A 211 -11.00 -3.60 19.70
CA GLU A 211 -12.28 -2.92 19.88
C GLU A 211 -13.20 -3.14 18.68
N PHE A 212 -12.66 -3.06 17.46
CA PHE A 212 -13.42 -3.35 16.25
C PHE A 212 -13.82 -4.83 16.15
N LEU A 213 -12.91 -5.77 16.41
CA LEU A 213 -13.16 -7.20 16.27
C LEU A 213 -14.22 -7.69 17.27
N LEU A 214 -14.12 -7.26 18.53
CA LEU A 214 -15.08 -7.59 19.59
C LEU A 214 -16.48 -7.05 19.28
N ASP A 215 -16.57 -5.80 18.82
CA ASP A 215 -17.83 -5.20 18.37
C ASP A 215 -18.47 -5.96 17.20
N LYS A 216 -17.66 -6.64 16.37
CA LYS A 216 -18.12 -7.43 15.21
C LYS A 216 -18.24 -8.93 15.45
N LEU A 217 -17.98 -9.43 16.66
CA LEU A 217 -18.24 -10.83 16.99
C LEU A 217 -19.73 -11.19 16.94
N HIS A 218 -20.62 -10.22 17.15
CA HIS A 218 -22.07 -10.40 17.05
C HIS A 218 -22.64 -9.96 15.69
N ASP A 219 -21.80 -9.74 14.68
CA ASP A 219 -22.27 -9.39 13.33
C ASP A 219 -23.02 -10.57 12.69
N GLU A 220 -24.20 -10.30 12.12
CA GLU A 220 -25.04 -11.30 11.46
C GLU A 220 -24.37 -11.89 10.20
N ASN A 221 -23.37 -11.21 9.65
CA ASN A 221 -22.61 -11.70 8.51
C ASN A 221 -21.59 -12.76 8.95
N GLU A 222 -21.89 -14.02 8.64
CA GLU A 222 -21.05 -15.19 8.94
C GLU A 222 -19.59 -15.03 8.46
N TYR A 223 -19.36 -14.37 7.33
CA TYR A 223 -17.98 -14.08 6.86
C TYR A 223 -17.24 -13.16 7.82
N ILE A 224 -17.90 -12.10 8.30
CA ILE A 224 -17.32 -11.14 9.24
C ILE A 224 -17.08 -11.83 10.59
N HIS A 225 -18.08 -12.55 11.10
CA HIS A 225 -17.95 -13.32 12.34
C HIS A 225 -16.77 -14.31 12.28
N GLY A 226 -16.71 -15.14 11.24
CA GLY A 226 -15.63 -16.12 11.07
C GLY A 226 -14.26 -15.47 10.96
N LYS A 227 -14.15 -14.34 10.25
CA LYS A 227 -12.91 -13.55 10.17
C LYS A 227 -12.52 -12.93 11.51
N CYS A 228 -13.47 -12.44 12.31
CA CYS A 228 -13.20 -11.94 13.66
C CYS A 228 -12.52 -13.02 14.50
N VAL A 229 -13.14 -14.20 14.59
CA VAL A 229 -12.64 -15.31 15.41
C VAL A 229 -11.24 -15.72 14.97
N GLN A 230 -11.03 -15.93 13.66
CA GLN A 230 -9.72 -16.29 13.11
C GLN A 230 -8.65 -15.23 13.40
N LEU A 231 -9.01 -13.95 13.28
CA LEU A 231 -8.05 -12.87 13.47
C LEU A 231 -7.69 -12.68 14.94
N ILE A 232 -8.67 -12.74 15.85
CA ILE A 232 -8.43 -12.69 17.31
C ILE A 232 -7.47 -13.81 17.70
N GLU A 233 -7.71 -15.04 17.24
CA GLU A 233 -6.80 -16.17 17.44
C GLU A 233 -5.39 -15.85 16.89
N LYS A 234 -5.32 -15.33 15.66
CA LYS A 234 -4.05 -14.99 14.99
C LYS A 234 -3.29 -13.85 15.67
N ILE A 235 -3.92 -12.91 16.38
CA ILE A 235 -3.20 -11.81 17.05
C ILE A 235 -3.02 -12.04 18.55
N SER A 236 -3.68 -13.04 19.13
CA SER A 236 -3.64 -13.36 20.58
C SER A 236 -2.22 -13.50 21.14
N TRP A 237 -1.31 -14.15 20.42
CA TRP A 237 0.09 -14.34 20.86
C TRP A 237 0.94 -13.06 20.86
N LYS A 238 0.40 -11.96 20.31
CA LYS A 238 1.04 -10.64 20.35
C LYS A 238 0.40 -9.68 21.35
N MET A 239 -0.73 -10.05 21.92
CA MET A 239 -1.41 -9.24 22.91
C MET A 239 -0.59 -9.17 24.19
N ASN A 240 -0.60 -8.01 24.85
CA ASN A 240 -0.09 -7.88 26.20
C ASN A 240 -1.11 -8.42 27.23
N GLU A 241 -0.69 -8.55 28.49
CA GLU A 241 -1.53 -9.11 29.55
C GLU A 241 -2.86 -8.36 29.74
N LYS A 242 -2.83 -7.03 29.59
CA LYS A 242 -4.05 -6.22 29.70
C LYS A 242 -5.01 -6.51 28.54
N GLN A 243 -4.51 -6.52 27.30
CA GLN A 243 -5.30 -6.82 26.11
C GLN A 243 -5.90 -8.23 26.17
N LEU A 244 -5.15 -9.21 26.69
CA LEU A 244 -5.68 -10.57 26.90
C LEU A 244 -6.82 -10.57 27.92
N GLY A 245 -6.66 -9.90 29.07
CA GLY A 245 -7.69 -9.83 30.11
C GLY A 245 -8.93 -9.02 29.72
N ASP A 246 -8.78 -8.04 28.83
CA ASP A 246 -9.92 -7.29 28.28
C ASP A 246 -10.65 -8.11 27.18
N THR A 247 -9.98 -9.09 26.58
CA THR A 247 -10.52 -9.91 25.46
C THR A 247 -11.16 -11.23 25.92
N PHE A 248 -10.62 -11.91 26.94
CA PHE A 248 -11.02 -13.25 27.40
C PHE A 248 -11.37 -13.28 28.89
#